data_AF-A0A3M0LB08-F1
#
_entry.id   AF-A0A3M0LB08-F1
#
_cell.length_a   1.000
_cell.length_b   1.000
_cell.length_c   1.000
_cell.angle_alpha   90.00
_cell.angle_beta   90.00
_cell.angle_gamma   90.00
#
_symmetry.space_group_name_H-M   'P 1'
#
loop_
_entity.id
_entity.type
_entity.pdbx_description
1 polymer ?
#
loop_
_entity_poly.entity_id
_entity_poly.type
_entity_poly.pdbx_seq_one_letter_code
_entity_poly.pdbx_strand_id
1 'polypeptide(L)'
;MGSREGSTGSHLRPTSLTARFWTFPETNGTVQVELRVTNRDFTEDLEDPTSPTYVEFVQDFTKQMDVVYADIEGYKGIEVHSLKPGSVVVDHSIIVSLLVTAQSQEKLQNITANVQEKIEQAATQFNCTNGDMCFNSSEVVVTETPLEFDEEAYCQSQAPEGYREFFFPNLTSSGLTCMSNCTPGTASTIDCNRGKCHITHRGPQCL
;
A
#
# COMPACT_ATOMS: atom_id res chain seq x y z
N MET A 1 -14.25 -54.17 18.01
CA MET A 1 -14.00 -53.89 19.44
C MET A 1 -12.66 -53.16 19.49
N GLY A 2 -12.56 -51.84 19.51
CA GLY A 2 -13.38 -50.86 20.20
C GLY A 2 -12.70 -50.49 21.51
N SER A 3 -11.85 -49.46 21.49
CA SER A 3 -11.56 -48.56 22.60
C SER A 3 -10.85 -47.31 22.07
N ARG A 4 -11.55 -46.17 22.23
CA ARG A 4 -11.07 -44.80 22.05
C ARG A 4 -10.47 -44.33 23.38
N GLU A 5 -9.28 -43.74 23.35
CA GLU A 5 -8.82 -42.71 24.28
C GLU A 5 -8.20 -41.63 23.36
N GLY A 6 -8.70 -40.41 23.23
CA GLY A 6 -9.20 -39.54 24.30
C GLY A 6 -8.14 -38.58 24.80
N SER A 7 -7.13 -38.22 23.99
CA SER A 7 -6.14 -37.20 24.39
C SER A 7 -6.70 -35.79 24.12
N THR A 8 -7.41 -35.26 25.12
CA THR A 8 -7.75 -33.85 25.24
C THR A 8 -6.48 -33.01 25.23
N GLY A 9 -6.17 -32.39 24.08
CA GLY A 9 -5.18 -31.33 23.99
C GLY A 9 -5.66 -30.16 24.86
N SER A 10 -4.99 -29.94 25.97
CA SER A 10 -5.19 -28.77 26.82
C SER A 10 -4.94 -27.51 26.01
N HIS A 11 -6.02 -26.81 25.65
CA HIS A 11 -5.96 -25.41 25.24
C HIS A 11 -5.42 -24.62 26.44
N LEU A 12 -4.11 -24.43 26.47
CA LEU A 12 -3.48 -23.43 27.32
C LEU A 12 -4.00 -22.07 26.86
N ARG A 13 -5.04 -21.56 27.55
CA ARG A 13 -5.43 -20.15 27.44
C ARG A 13 -4.19 -19.32 27.81
N PRO A 14 -3.78 -18.34 27.00
CA PRO A 14 -2.72 -17.42 27.40
C PRO A 14 -3.17 -16.75 28.71
N THR A 15 -2.38 -16.87 29.76
CA THR A 15 -2.72 -16.38 31.12
C THR A 15 -2.67 -14.86 31.25
N SER A 16 -2.29 -14.13 30.20
CA SER A 16 -2.34 -12.67 30.17
C SER A 16 -2.47 -12.18 28.72
N LEU A 17 -3.47 -11.33 28.46
CA LEU A 17 -3.57 -10.62 27.19
C LEU A 17 -2.37 -9.67 27.03
N THR A 18 -1.71 -9.71 25.88
CA THR A 18 -0.61 -8.79 25.55
C THR A 18 -1.16 -7.39 25.33
N ALA A 19 -0.60 -6.41 26.04
CA ALA A 19 -1.08 -5.03 25.95
C ALA A 19 -0.67 -4.30 24.66
N ARG A 20 0.25 -4.90 23.89
CA ARG A 20 0.85 -4.36 22.68
C ARG A 20 1.04 -5.47 21.65
N PHE A 21 0.77 -5.16 20.39
CA PHE A 21 1.10 -5.95 19.21
C PHE A 21 1.91 -5.09 18.24
N TRP A 22 3.08 -5.58 17.85
CA TRP A 22 3.82 -5.01 16.74
C TRP A 22 3.22 -5.54 15.44
N THR A 23 2.93 -4.64 14.51
CA THR A 23 2.31 -4.99 13.24
C THR A 23 3.04 -4.30 12.09
N PHE A 24 2.99 -4.92 10.93
CA PHE A 24 3.58 -4.39 9.71
C PHE A 24 2.53 -4.37 8.59
N PRO A 25 1.41 -3.64 8.76
CA PRO A 25 0.42 -3.56 7.70
C PRO A 25 0.98 -2.79 6.53
N GLU A 26 0.64 -3.22 5.32
CA GLU A 26 0.87 -2.46 4.11
C GLU A 26 -0.44 -1.84 3.63
N THR A 27 -0.35 -0.69 2.98
CA THR A 27 -1.46 -0.05 2.26
C THR A 27 -1.03 0.27 0.84
N ASN A 28 -1.99 0.23 -0.09
CA ASN A 28 -1.74 0.60 -1.47
C ASN A 28 -1.81 2.12 -1.62
N GLY A 29 -0.82 2.69 -2.29
CA GLY A 29 -0.82 4.06 -2.79
C GLY A 29 -0.94 4.08 -4.30
N THR A 30 -1.49 5.17 -4.81
CA THR A 30 -1.69 5.39 -6.24
C THR A 30 -1.09 6.71 -6.66
N VAL A 31 -0.26 6.67 -7.71
CA VAL A 31 0.27 7.85 -8.40
C VAL A 31 -0.29 7.88 -9.81
N GLN A 32 -1.11 8.88 -10.12
CA GLN A 32 -1.66 9.12 -11.44
C GLN A 32 -0.61 9.78 -12.33
N VAL A 33 -0.56 9.36 -13.58
CA VAL A 33 0.35 9.88 -14.60
C VAL A 33 -0.39 10.08 -15.90
N GLU A 34 -0.25 11.26 -16.51
CA GLU A 34 -0.54 11.45 -17.93
C GLU A 34 0.78 11.52 -18.71
N LEU A 35 0.97 10.57 -19.63
CA LEU A 35 2.20 10.42 -20.40
C LEU A 35 1.92 10.31 -21.90
N ARG A 36 2.56 11.16 -22.69
CA ARG A 36 2.40 11.14 -24.14
C ARG A 36 3.41 10.23 -24.81
N VAL A 37 2.94 9.22 -25.54
CA VAL A 37 3.74 8.41 -26.46
C VAL A 37 3.84 9.13 -27.80
N THR A 38 5.06 9.41 -28.28
CA THR A 38 5.33 10.30 -29.41
C THR A 38 5.51 9.60 -30.76
N ASN A 39 5.88 8.32 -30.74
CA ASN A 39 6.13 7.51 -31.94
C ASN A 39 4.97 6.55 -32.29
N ARG A 40 3.77 6.81 -31.76
CA ARG A 40 2.54 6.09 -32.06
C ARG A 40 1.42 7.09 -32.39
N ASP A 41 0.64 6.77 -33.40
CA ASP A 41 -0.50 7.59 -33.82
C ASP A 41 -1.79 7.12 -33.15
N PHE A 42 -2.66 8.06 -32.82
CA PHE A 42 -3.97 7.76 -32.28
C PHE A 42 -4.89 7.22 -33.38
N THR A 43 -5.65 6.18 -33.07
CA THR A 43 -6.71 5.65 -33.93
C THR A 43 -7.99 5.52 -33.11
N GLU A 44 -9.16 5.61 -33.75
CA GLU A 44 -10.47 5.45 -33.07
C GLU A 44 -10.59 4.13 -32.30
N ASP A 45 -9.94 3.05 -32.77
CA ASP A 45 -9.91 1.77 -32.05
C ASP A 45 -9.27 1.87 -30.64
N LEU A 46 -8.40 2.87 -30.40
CA LEU A 46 -7.81 3.12 -29.07
C LEU A 46 -8.80 3.76 -28.10
N GLU A 47 -10.01 4.13 -28.54
CA GLU A 47 -11.10 4.55 -27.65
C GLU A 47 -11.90 3.36 -27.09
N ASP A 48 -11.79 2.18 -27.71
CA ASP A 48 -12.51 0.97 -27.32
C ASP A 48 -11.58 0.00 -26.55
N PRO A 49 -11.77 -0.16 -25.22
CA PRO A 49 -10.96 -1.08 -24.41
C PRO A 49 -11.04 -2.55 -24.83
N THR A 50 -12.01 -2.91 -25.66
CA THR A 50 -12.21 -4.27 -26.18
C THR A 50 -11.58 -4.48 -27.56
N SER A 51 -11.08 -3.43 -28.20
CA SER A 51 -10.46 -3.54 -29.52
C SER A 51 -9.10 -4.25 -29.42
N PRO A 52 -8.72 -5.04 -30.44
CA PRO A 52 -7.38 -5.64 -30.49
C PRO A 52 -6.26 -4.60 -30.41
N THR A 53 -6.45 -3.44 -31.07
CA THR A 53 -5.49 -2.34 -31.11
C THR A 53 -5.25 -1.75 -29.72
N TYR A 54 -6.31 -1.53 -28.93
CA TYR A 54 -6.19 -1.06 -27.55
C TYR A 54 -5.47 -2.09 -26.68
N VAL A 55 -5.89 -3.35 -26.75
CA VAL A 55 -5.33 -4.42 -25.92
C VAL A 55 -3.84 -4.61 -26.20
N GLU A 56 -3.42 -4.64 -27.47
CA GLU A 56 -2.01 -4.73 -27.86
C GLU A 56 -1.21 -3.50 -27.37
N PHE A 57 -1.75 -2.29 -27.56
CA PHE A 57 -1.11 -1.07 -27.08
C PHE A 57 -0.90 -1.08 -25.56
N VAL A 58 -1.94 -1.41 -24.79
CA VAL A 58 -1.85 -1.44 -23.31
C VAL A 58 -0.87 -2.51 -22.85
N GLN A 59 -0.86 -3.69 -23.49
CA GLN A 59 0.10 -4.74 -23.16
C GLN A 59 1.56 -4.29 -23.37
N ASP A 60 1.85 -3.69 -24.52
CA ASP A 60 3.21 -3.20 -24.81
C ASP A 60 3.61 -2.04 -23.89
N PHE A 61 2.68 -1.10 -23.67
CA PHE A 61 2.90 0.03 -22.77
C PHE A 61 3.18 -0.44 -21.34
N THR A 62 2.33 -1.31 -20.78
CA THR A 62 2.51 -1.87 -19.44
C THR A 62 3.85 -2.59 -19.31
N LYS A 63 4.20 -3.44 -20.28
CA LYS A 63 5.46 -4.17 -20.26
C LYS A 63 6.68 -3.24 -20.23
N GLN A 64 6.64 -2.17 -21.01
CA GLN A 64 7.74 -1.20 -21.04
C GLN A 64 7.80 -0.37 -19.75
N MET A 65 6.64 0.08 -19.24
CA MET A 65 6.58 0.89 -18.03
C MET A 65 6.90 0.09 -16.76
N ASP A 66 6.63 -1.22 -16.73
CA ASP A 66 7.09 -2.12 -15.67
C ASP A 66 8.62 -2.11 -15.53
N VAL A 67 9.35 -1.94 -16.64
CA VAL A 67 10.81 -1.82 -16.62
C VAL A 67 11.24 -0.44 -16.10
N VAL A 68 10.55 0.63 -16.53
CA VAL A 68 10.85 2.01 -16.09
C VAL A 68 10.63 2.17 -14.58
N TYR A 69 9.59 1.56 -14.04
CA TYR A 69 9.17 1.70 -12.64
C TYR A 69 9.72 0.60 -11.72
N ALA A 70 10.48 -0.37 -12.24
CA ALA A 70 10.96 -1.53 -11.47
C ALA A 70 11.68 -1.18 -10.16
N ASP A 71 12.41 -0.05 -10.12
CA ASP A 71 13.19 0.38 -8.95
C ASP A 71 12.39 1.27 -7.98
N ILE A 72 11.11 1.55 -8.25
CA ILE A 72 10.27 2.35 -7.35
C ILE A 72 9.93 1.51 -6.11
N GLU A 73 10.13 2.07 -4.93
CA GLU A 73 9.82 1.41 -3.65
C GLU A 73 8.35 0.95 -3.66
N GLY A 74 8.15 -0.35 -3.44
CA GLY A 74 6.80 -0.92 -3.30
C GLY A 74 6.04 -1.12 -4.61
N TYR A 75 6.64 -0.87 -5.79
CA TYR A 75 5.97 -1.02 -7.09
C TYR A 75 5.25 -2.37 -7.25
N LYS A 76 3.97 -2.31 -7.67
CA LYS A 76 3.12 -3.48 -7.92
C LYS A 76 2.64 -3.61 -9.36
N GLY A 77 2.71 -2.55 -10.14
CA GLY A 77 2.22 -2.52 -11.52
C GLY A 77 1.61 -1.17 -11.87
N ILE A 78 1.09 -1.08 -13.09
CA ILE A 78 0.27 0.02 -13.54
C ILE A 78 -1.14 -0.42 -13.93
N GLU A 79 -2.06 0.54 -13.95
CA GLU A 79 -3.40 0.41 -14.51
C GLU A 79 -3.64 1.52 -15.52
N VAL A 80 -3.94 1.18 -16.78
CA VAL A 80 -4.27 2.16 -17.81
C VAL A 80 -5.77 2.46 -17.77
N HIS A 81 -6.12 3.73 -17.60
CA HIS A 81 -7.52 4.18 -17.50
C HIS A 81 -8.08 4.60 -18.85
N SER A 82 -7.30 5.36 -19.63
CA SER A 82 -7.74 5.83 -20.94
C SER A 82 -6.57 6.19 -21.86
N LEU A 83 -6.86 6.19 -23.17
CA LEU A 83 -5.98 6.67 -24.22
C LEU A 83 -6.66 7.85 -24.92
N LYS A 84 -5.96 8.98 -25.06
CA LYS A 84 -6.52 10.22 -25.62
C LYS A 84 -5.75 10.67 -26.88
N PRO A 85 -6.40 11.39 -27.81
CA PRO A 85 -5.76 11.92 -29.01
C PRO A 85 -4.59 12.86 -28.72
N GLY A 86 -3.57 12.82 -29.58
CA GLY A 86 -2.36 13.64 -29.48
C GLY A 86 -1.10 12.76 -29.51
N SER A 87 -0.81 12.12 -30.64
CA SER A 87 0.05 10.92 -30.70
C SER A 87 -0.65 9.80 -29.93
N VAL A 88 -0.29 9.42 -28.71
CA VAL A 88 -1.22 8.74 -27.78
C VAL A 88 -0.94 9.26 -26.39
N VAL A 89 -1.90 9.94 -25.74
CA VAL A 89 -1.76 10.35 -24.35
C VAL A 89 -2.35 9.26 -23.46
N VAL A 90 -1.50 8.62 -22.66
CA VAL A 90 -1.85 7.52 -21.78
C VAL A 90 -2.11 8.08 -20.39
N ASP A 91 -3.31 7.83 -19.88
CA ASP A 91 -3.72 8.16 -18.52
C ASP A 91 -3.67 6.88 -17.70
N HIS A 92 -2.69 6.75 -16.80
CA HIS A 92 -2.45 5.53 -16.03
C HIS A 92 -2.13 5.81 -14.57
N SER A 93 -2.45 4.84 -13.72
CA SER A 93 -2.03 4.80 -12.32
C SER A 93 -0.82 3.90 -12.15
N ILE A 94 0.11 4.31 -11.31
CA ILE A 94 1.16 3.47 -10.73
C ILE A 94 0.69 3.02 -9.35
N ILE A 95 0.70 1.72 -9.10
CA ILE A 95 0.28 1.12 -7.83
C ILE A 95 1.53 0.77 -7.02
N VAL A 96 1.61 1.25 -5.79
CA VAL A 96 2.68 0.92 -4.84
C VAL A 96 2.10 0.34 -3.55
N SER A 97 2.77 -0.63 -2.93
CA SER A 97 2.45 -1.13 -1.60
C SER A 97 3.46 -0.60 -0.60
N LEU A 98 3.00 0.17 0.39
CA LEU A 98 3.84 0.81 1.38
C LEU A 98 3.50 0.32 2.77
N LEU A 99 4.54 0.05 3.57
CA LEU A 99 4.39 -0.18 5.00
C LEU A 99 3.73 1.04 5.66
N VAL A 100 2.71 0.80 6.48
CA VAL A 100 2.00 1.84 7.24
C VAL A 100 2.84 2.25 8.45
N THR A 101 3.22 3.53 8.45
CA THR A 101 4.13 4.19 9.40
C THR A 101 3.72 5.66 9.52
N ALA A 102 4.32 6.37 10.47
CA ALA A 102 4.14 7.82 10.58
C ALA A 102 4.67 8.60 9.36
N GLN A 103 5.47 7.95 8.49
CA GLN A 103 6.11 8.57 7.32
C GLN A 103 5.52 8.09 5.99
N SER A 104 4.48 7.25 5.99
CA SER A 104 3.98 6.64 4.76
C SER A 104 3.49 7.66 3.73
N GLN A 105 2.88 8.76 4.17
CA GLN A 105 2.46 9.83 3.27
C GLN A 105 3.64 10.57 2.63
N GLU A 106 4.69 10.86 3.42
CA GLU A 106 5.92 11.48 2.92
C GLU A 106 6.64 10.54 1.93
N LYS A 107 6.66 9.23 2.22
CA LYS A 107 7.18 8.22 1.29
C LYS A 107 6.44 8.23 -0.04
N LEU A 108 5.12 8.31 -0.04
CA LEU A 108 4.34 8.40 -1.27
C LEU A 108 4.69 9.66 -2.07
N GLN A 109 4.85 10.82 -1.41
CA GLN A 109 5.27 12.06 -2.06
C GLN A 109 6.68 11.94 -2.68
N ASN A 110 7.61 11.30 -1.98
CA ASN A 110 8.95 11.03 -2.51
C ASN A 110 8.90 10.08 -3.72
N ILE A 111 8.00 9.09 -3.70
CA ILE A 111 7.74 8.23 -4.85
C ILE A 111 7.18 9.03 -6.03
N THR A 112 6.21 9.93 -5.81
CA THR A 112 5.68 10.81 -6.87
C THR A 112 6.80 11.59 -7.56
N ALA A 113 7.73 12.18 -6.78
CA ALA A 113 8.87 12.90 -7.33
C ALA A 113 9.81 11.98 -8.14
N ASN A 114 10.09 10.78 -7.63
CA ASN A 114 10.93 9.79 -8.31
C ASN A 114 10.30 9.26 -9.60
N VAL A 115 8.97 9.12 -9.67
CA VAL A 115 8.25 8.73 -10.89
C VAL A 115 8.56 9.68 -12.04
N GLN A 116 8.51 10.99 -11.78
CA GLN A 116 8.83 11.99 -12.80
C GLN A 116 10.29 11.82 -13.29
N GLU A 117 11.25 11.68 -12.38
CA GLU A 117 12.65 11.48 -12.74
C GLU A 117 12.86 10.20 -13.58
N LYS A 118 12.20 9.10 -13.22
CA LYS A 118 12.28 7.84 -13.96
C LYS A 118 11.76 7.97 -15.39
N ILE A 119 10.66 8.70 -15.58
CA ILE A 119 10.11 8.97 -16.92
C ILE A 119 11.08 9.83 -17.75
N GLU A 120 11.65 10.89 -17.15
CA GLU A 120 12.63 11.76 -17.80
C GLU A 120 13.87 10.98 -18.25
N GLN A 121 14.40 10.11 -17.39
CA GLN A 121 15.53 9.23 -17.72
C GLN A 121 15.17 8.28 -18.86
N ALA A 122 14.02 7.61 -18.76
CA ALA A 122 13.59 6.62 -19.73
C ALA A 122 13.34 7.21 -21.13
N ALA A 123 12.83 8.45 -21.20
CA ALA A 123 12.63 9.19 -22.45
C ALA A 123 13.93 9.39 -23.26
N THR A 124 15.11 9.35 -22.60
CA THR A 124 16.42 9.47 -23.28
C THR A 124 17.04 8.13 -23.71
N GLN A 125 16.52 7.01 -23.20
CA GLN A 125 17.15 5.69 -23.33
C GLN A 125 16.54 4.81 -24.43
N PHE A 126 15.24 4.96 -24.70
CA PHE A 126 14.54 4.08 -25.63
C PHE A 126 14.85 4.38 -27.10
N ASN A 127 14.98 3.32 -27.89
CA ASN A 127 15.21 3.45 -29.32
C ASN A 127 13.88 3.42 -30.08
N CYS A 128 13.38 4.62 -30.44
CA CYS A 128 12.09 4.85 -31.09
C CYS A 128 11.90 4.15 -32.45
N THR A 129 12.92 3.44 -32.95
CA THR A 129 12.91 2.74 -34.25
C THR A 129 12.80 1.22 -34.13
N ASN A 130 12.97 0.64 -32.94
CA ASN A 130 13.03 -0.81 -32.72
C ASN A 130 11.82 -1.38 -31.96
N GLY A 131 10.66 -0.72 -32.07
CA GLY A 131 9.41 -1.16 -31.45
C GLY A 131 9.14 -0.57 -30.07
N ASP A 132 10.16 -0.03 -29.38
CA ASP A 132 10.00 0.69 -28.12
C ASP A 132 9.06 1.91 -28.29
N MET A 133 8.25 2.18 -27.28
CA MET A 133 7.47 3.41 -27.18
C MET A 133 8.36 4.55 -26.68
N CYS A 134 8.28 5.71 -27.33
CA CYS A 134 9.01 6.90 -26.92
C CYS A 134 8.07 7.91 -26.29
N PHE A 135 8.55 8.60 -25.27
CA PHE A 135 7.70 9.45 -24.42
C PHE A 135 8.09 10.93 -24.54
N ASN A 136 7.12 11.82 -24.39
CA ASN A 136 7.39 13.23 -24.14
C ASN A 136 7.49 13.46 -22.63
N SER A 137 8.71 13.65 -22.13
CA SER A 137 8.95 13.93 -20.71
C SER A 137 8.70 15.39 -20.31
N SER A 138 8.50 16.31 -21.27
CA SER A 138 8.34 17.75 -20.97
C SER A 138 6.93 18.14 -20.54
N GLU A 139 5.94 17.28 -20.80
CA GLU A 139 4.50 17.55 -20.59
C GLU A 139 3.86 16.53 -19.63
N VAL A 140 4.67 15.85 -18.82
CA VAL A 140 4.17 14.81 -17.90
C VAL A 140 3.44 15.46 -16.74
N VAL A 141 2.24 14.97 -16.46
CA VAL A 141 1.48 15.33 -15.25
C VAL A 141 1.54 14.16 -14.31
N VAL A 142 2.01 14.38 -13.08
CA VAL A 142 2.10 13.36 -12.04
C VAL A 142 1.38 13.86 -10.79
N THR A 143 0.45 13.08 -10.24
CA THR A 143 -0.30 13.44 -9.04
C THR A 143 -0.55 12.22 -8.16
N GLU A 144 -0.27 12.29 -6.87
CA GLU A 144 -0.67 11.23 -5.93
C GLU A 144 -2.06 11.44 -5.34
N THR A 145 -2.69 10.32 -4.97
CA THR A 145 -3.83 10.33 -4.06
C THR A 145 -3.32 10.07 -2.64
N PRO A 146 -3.78 10.81 -1.61
CA PRO A 146 -3.41 10.53 -0.23
C PRO A 146 -3.67 9.08 0.16
N LEU A 147 -2.79 8.51 1.00
CA LEU A 147 -2.97 7.14 1.48
C LEU A 147 -4.20 7.06 2.38
N GLU A 148 -5.06 6.08 2.10
CA GLU A 148 -6.18 5.75 2.96
C GLU A 148 -5.89 4.42 3.67
N PHE A 149 -5.86 4.47 5.00
CA PHE A 149 -5.73 3.29 5.84
C PHE A 149 -6.39 3.55 7.18
N ASP A 150 -7.37 2.71 7.55
CA ASP A 150 -8.05 2.83 8.84
C ASP A 150 -7.22 2.12 9.93
N GLU A 151 -6.32 2.86 10.57
CA GLU A 151 -5.44 2.28 11.59
C GLU A 151 -6.22 1.76 12.80
N GLU A 152 -7.35 2.39 13.12
CA GLU A 152 -8.19 2.01 14.26
C GLU A 152 -8.90 0.69 13.98
N ALA A 153 -9.62 0.57 12.86
CA ALA A 153 -10.26 -0.68 12.47
C ALA A 153 -9.24 -1.81 12.31
N TYR A 154 -8.05 -1.50 11.77
CA TYR A 154 -6.96 -2.46 11.70
C TYR A 154 -6.58 -2.96 13.11
N CYS A 155 -6.26 -2.07 14.05
CA CYS A 155 -5.86 -2.49 15.38
C CYS A 155 -6.96 -3.21 16.17
N GLN A 156 -8.21 -2.81 15.99
CA GLN A 156 -9.36 -3.53 16.53
C GLN A 156 -9.49 -4.95 15.94
N SER A 157 -9.15 -5.14 14.66
CA SER A 157 -9.16 -6.47 14.02
C SER A 157 -8.06 -7.40 14.55
N GLN A 158 -6.92 -6.85 14.98
CA GLN A 158 -5.79 -7.62 15.53
C GLN A 158 -6.03 -8.06 16.97
N ALA A 159 -6.85 -7.31 17.71
CA ALA A 159 -7.17 -7.61 19.10
C ALA A 159 -8.10 -8.84 19.22
N PRO A 160 -7.92 -9.67 20.27
CA PRO A 160 -8.83 -10.79 20.52
C PRO A 160 -10.29 -10.35 20.69
N GLU A 161 -11.21 -11.24 20.33
CA GLU A 161 -12.65 -11.01 20.46
C GLU A 161 -13.01 -10.63 21.91
N GLY A 162 -13.84 -9.60 22.06
CA GLY A 162 -14.23 -9.05 23.37
C GLY A 162 -13.22 -8.08 24.00
N TYR A 163 -12.14 -7.73 23.30
CA TYR A 163 -11.15 -6.74 23.76
C TYR A 163 -10.84 -5.64 22.74
N ARG A 164 -11.47 -5.69 21.56
CA ARG A 164 -11.13 -4.85 20.39
C ARG A 164 -11.13 -3.35 20.69
N GLU A 165 -12.16 -2.89 21.39
CA GLU A 165 -12.35 -1.49 21.80
C GLU A 165 -11.25 -0.95 22.72
N PHE A 166 -10.40 -1.80 23.30
CA PHE A 166 -9.30 -1.37 24.18
C PHE A 166 -7.97 -1.19 23.45
N PHE A 167 -7.92 -1.47 22.15
CA PHE A 167 -6.71 -1.32 21.33
C PHE A 167 -6.88 -0.18 20.33
N PHE A 168 -5.86 0.66 20.28
CA PHE A 168 -5.78 1.82 19.39
C PHE A 168 -4.41 1.86 18.70
N PRO A 169 -4.32 2.58 17.57
CA PRO A 169 -3.11 2.64 16.79
C PRO A 169 -2.06 3.57 17.39
N ASN A 170 -0.80 3.22 17.18
CA ASN A 170 0.33 4.10 17.38
C ASN A 170 1.30 3.94 16.21
N LEU A 171 1.35 4.96 15.36
CA LEU A 171 2.27 5.01 14.25
C LEU A 171 3.66 5.37 14.75
N THR A 172 4.65 4.62 14.29
CA THR A 172 6.07 4.87 14.52
C THR A 172 6.79 5.00 13.18
N SER A 173 8.07 5.36 13.18
CA SER A 173 8.88 5.33 11.96
C SER A 173 9.11 3.92 11.41
N SER A 174 8.94 2.87 12.23
CA SER A 174 9.23 1.49 11.85
C SER A 174 7.98 0.62 11.64
N GLY A 175 6.77 1.16 11.82
CA GLY A 175 5.53 0.41 11.65
C GLY A 175 4.37 0.94 12.47
N LEU A 176 3.27 0.20 12.43
CA LEU A 176 2.09 0.42 13.26
C LEU A 176 2.16 -0.50 14.49
N THR A 177 2.00 0.08 15.68
CA THR A 177 1.84 -0.68 16.91
C THR A 177 0.40 -0.56 17.38
N CYS A 178 -0.28 -1.70 17.56
CA CYS A 178 -1.59 -1.74 18.18
C CYS A 178 -1.42 -1.90 19.69
N MET A 179 -1.90 -0.93 20.46
CA MET A 179 -1.62 -0.84 21.89
C MET A 179 -2.85 -0.47 22.69
N SER A 180 -2.83 -0.79 23.98
CA SER A 180 -3.85 -0.39 24.95
C SER A 180 -3.27 0.55 26.02
N ASN A 181 -4.13 1.08 26.89
CA ASN A 181 -3.71 1.88 28.04
C ASN A 181 -2.86 1.11 29.08
N CYS A 182 -2.76 -0.22 28.98
CA CYS A 182 -1.82 -1.00 29.78
C CYS A 182 -0.40 -1.07 29.18
N THR A 183 -0.18 -0.44 28.04
CA THR A 183 1.14 -0.37 27.40
C THR A 183 2.03 0.63 28.13
N PRO A 184 3.20 0.23 28.66
CA PRO A 184 4.09 1.16 29.36
C PRO A 184 4.74 2.20 28.43
N GLY A 185 5.04 3.37 28.99
CA GLY A 185 5.86 4.40 28.33
C GLY A 185 5.14 5.20 27.24
N THR A 186 3.81 5.26 27.29
CA THR A 186 2.98 6.05 26.37
C THR A 186 2.22 7.13 27.14
N ALA A 187 1.74 8.16 26.45
CA ALA A 187 0.91 9.20 27.09
C ALA A 187 -0.41 8.65 27.67
N SER A 188 -0.88 7.50 27.16
CA SER A 188 -2.10 6.82 27.57
C SER A 188 -1.88 5.71 28.61
N THR A 189 -0.64 5.49 29.08
CA THR A 189 -0.34 4.48 30.10
C THR A 189 -1.08 4.78 31.40
N ILE A 190 -1.84 3.81 31.91
CA ILE A 190 -2.42 3.88 33.27
C ILE A 190 -1.31 3.64 34.30
N ASP A 191 -1.17 4.58 35.23
CA ASP A 191 -0.29 4.45 36.38
C ASP A 191 -0.98 3.68 37.51
N CYS A 192 -0.58 2.42 37.70
CA CYS A 192 -1.05 1.57 38.78
C CYS A 192 -0.25 1.73 40.08
N ASN A 193 0.69 2.67 40.17
CA ASN A 193 1.62 2.87 41.27
C ASN A 193 2.39 1.58 41.64
N ARG A 194 1.84 0.78 42.57
CA ARG A 194 2.42 -0.50 43.02
C ARG A 194 1.73 -1.73 42.41
N GLY A 195 0.60 -1.55 41.73
CA GLY A 195 -0.15 -2.62 41.05
C GLY A 195 0.31 -2.84 39.61
N LYS A 196 -0.31 -3.80 38.92
CA LYS A 196 -0.05 -4.09 37.51
C LYS A 196 -1.29 -3.80 36.66
N CYS A 197 -1.09 -3.19 35.50
CA CYS A 197 -2.17 -3.00 34.55
C CYS A 197 -2.47 -4.31 33.81
N HIS A 198 -3.73 -4.71 33.82
CA HIS A 198 -4.27 -5.86 33.11
C HIS A 198 -5.46 -5.44 32.25
N ILE A 199 -5.56 -5.98 31.04
CA ILE A 199 -6.74 -5.78 30.19
C ILE A 199 -7.75 -6.87 30.53
N THR A 200 -8.92 -6.45 31.01
CA THR A 200 -10.06 -7.30 31.31
C THR A 200 -11.17 -7.09 30.29
N HIS A 201 -12.26 -7.87 30.35
CA HIS A 201 -13.46 -7.61 29.54
C HIS A 201 -14.15 -6.27 29.88
N ARG A 202 -13.79 -5.64 30.99
CA ARG A 202 -14.23 -4.29 31.37
C ARG A 202 -13.22 -3.21 30.99
N GLY A 203 -12.15 -3.60 30.30
CA GLY A 203 -11.05 -2.73 29.89
C GLY A 203 -9.80 -2.83 30.76
N PRO A 204 -8.82 -1.93 30.51
CA PRO A 204 -7.59 -1.78 31.27
C PRO A 204 -7.86 -1.46 32.76
N GLN A 205 -7.31 -2.26 33.68
CA GLN A 205 -7.52 -2.16 35.12
C GLN A 205 -6.23 -2.42 35.89
N CYS A 206 -6.06 -1.71 37.01
CA CYS A 206 -5.00 -2.00 37.97
C CYS A 206 -5.44 -3.10 38.93
N LEU A 207 -4.65 -4.17 39.00
CA LEU A 207 -4.84 -5.29 39.93
C LEU A 207 -3.60 -5.44 40.84
#